data_AF-A0A0B3VZA0-F1
#
_entry.id   AF-A0A0B3VZA0-F1
#
_cell.length_a   1.000
_cell.length_b   1.000
_cell.length_c   1.000
_cell.angle_alpha   90.00
_cell.angle_beta   90.00
_cell.angle_gamma   90.00
#
_symmetry.space_group_name_H-M   'P 1'
#
loop_
_entity.id
_entity.type
_entity.pdbx_description
1 polymer ?
#
loop_
_entity_poly.entity_id
_entity_poly.type
_entity_poly.pdbx_seq_one_letter_code
_entity_poly.pdbx_strand_id
1 'polypeptide(L)'
;MSIDLNEKVSGKYWVRKIINDNKGSILNKRIVNRDTRIEYIEWLSPIEGENYREYMLNSPYLLEKLNNNGFPLKKEDLSFWPQREPVWDGIGLATMNDSQEKMIVLVENKSSIKELRSKLASTNENNKRLILDSMRETYDELGAKGDFNKWFDTYYQIANRFTFMHQLMKKGYKVKLVFLNIVDDHMYKNISKSQWVEEYCKMLNEFMGDRFVPRDALIIDLNVHEDK
;
A
#
# COMPACT_ATOMS: atom_id res chain seq x y z
N MET A 1 -21.70 3.57 -19.84
CA MET A 1 -21.30 3.15 -18.47
C MET A 1 -22.56 2.81 -17.70
N SER A 2 -22.96 1.53 -17.70
CA SER A 2 -24.00 1.05 -16.81
C SER A 2 -23.39 0.96 -15.42
N ILE A 3 -23.79 1.86 -14.53
CA ILE A 3 -23.55 1.69 -13.10
C ILE A 3 -24.34 0.44 -12.72
N ASP A 4 -23.64 -0.64 -12.37
CA ASP A 4 -24.30 -1.78 -11.74
C ASP A 4 -24.83 -1.29 -10.39
N LEU A 5 -26.15 -1.06 -10.33
CA LEU A 5 -26.87 -0.50 -9.18
C LEU A 5 -26.77 -1.39 -7.92
N ASN A 6 -26.11 -2.55 -8.02
CA ASN A 6 -25.93 -3.51 -6.93
C ASN A 6 -24.53 -3.50 -6.28
N GLU A 7 -23.53 -2.77 -6.80
CA GLU A 7 -22.21 -2.75 -6.14
C GLU A 7 -22.25 -1.83 -4.92
N LYS A 8 -22.16 -2.44 -3.72
CA LYS A 8 -22.15 -1.71 -2.45
C LYS A 8 -20.90 -0.83 -2.35
N VAL A 9 -21.09 0.49 -2.33
CA VAL A 9 -20.02 1.47 -2.13
C VAL A 9 -19.24 1.14 -0.85
N SER A 10 -17.92 1.09 -0.99
CA SER A 10 -16.96 0.73 0.05
C SER A 10 -15.57 1.28 -0.32
N GLY A 11 -14.60 1.21 0.59
CA GLY A 11 -13.20 1.55 0.26
C GLY A 11 -12.68 0.78 -0.96
N LYS A 12 -12.98 -0.52 -1.06
CA LYS A 12 -12.56 -1.36 -2.19
C LYS A 12 -13.21 -0.94 -3.51
N TYR A 13 -14.48 -0.53 -3.47
CA TYR A 13 -15.17 -0.01 -4.66
C TYR A 13 -14.39 1.19 -5.24
N TRP A 14 -13.98 2.14 -4.39
CA TRP A 14 -13.25 3.32 -4.85
C TRP A 14 -11.86 3.01 -5.40
N VAL A 15 -11.14 2.05 -4.81
CA VAL A 15 -9.85 1.60 -5.33
C VAL A 15 -10.01 0.96 -6.72
N ARG A 16 -10.99 0.08 -6.89
CA ARG A 16 -11.30 -0.52 -8.20
C ARG A 16 -11.62 0.54 -9.23
N LYS A 17 -12.51 1.47 -8.87
CA LYS A 17 -12.92 2.56 -9.73
C LYS A 17 -11.72 3.43 -10.14
N ILE A 18 -10.95 3.94 -9.18
CA ILE A 18 -9.85 4.88 -9.48
C ILE A 18 -8.71 4.24 -10.27
N ILE A 19 -8.50 2.93 -10.15
CA ILE A 19 -7.47 2.19 -10.90
C ILE A 19 -7.94 1.84 -12.32
N ASN A 20 -9.22 1.49 -12.50
CA ASN A 20 -9.73 1.05 -13.81
C ASN A 20 -10.24 2.20 -14.67
N ASP A 21 -10.85 3.23 -14.07
CA ASP A 21 -11.32 4.42 -14.80
C ASP A 21 -10.13 5.12 -15.46
N ASN A 22 -10.23 5.31 -16.78
CA ASN A 22 -9.19 5.92 -17.60
C ASN A 22 -7.78 5.36 -17.30
N LYS A 23 -7.70 4.03 -17.06
CA LYS A 23 -6.46 3.30 -16.74
C LYS A 23 -5.66 3.91 -15.58
N GLY A 24 -6.34 4.43 -14.56
CA GLY A 24 -5.69 4.92 -13.36
C GLY A 24 -5.12 6.34 -13.48
N SER A 25 -5.43 7.08 -14.55
CA SER A 25 -4.83 8.38 -14.85
C SER A 25 -4.88 9.39 -13.69
N ILE A 26 -5.97 9.44 -12.92
CA ILE A 26 -6.11 10.34 -11.76
C ILE A 26 -5.14 9.93 -10.65
N LEU A 27 -5.12 8.66 -10.25
CA LEU A 27 -4.21 8.17 -9.21
C LEU A 27 -2.74 8.29 -9.66
N ASN A 28 -2.45 8.02 -10.93
CA ASN A 28 -1.12 8.22 -11.53
C ASN A 28 -0.68 9.67 -11.36
N LYS A 29 -1.51 10.63 -11.77
CA LYS A 29 -1.20 12.06 -11.64
C LYS A 29 -0.94 12.45 -10.19
N ARG A 30 -1.75 11.94 -9.24
CA ARG A 30 -1.58 12.20 -7.80
C ARG A 30 -0.25 11.66 -7.28
N ILE A 31 0.15 10.44 -7.69
CA ILE A 31 1.43 9.84 -7.30
C ILE A 31 2.60 10.58 -7.94
N VAL A 32 2.56 10.83 -9.25
CA VAL A 32 3.63 11.52 -10.02
C VAL A 32 3.87 12.94 -9.50
N ASN A 33 2.80 13.67 -9.17
CA ASN A 33 2.93 15.01 -8.58
C ASN A 33 3.65 15.02 -7.23
N ARG A 34 3.67 13.88 -6.53
CA ARG A 34 4.33 13.71 -5.22
C ARG A 34 5.71 13.06 -5.35
N ASP A 35 5.95 12.34 -6.44
CA ASP A 35 7.22 11.71 -6.74
C ASP A 35 7.55 11.84 -8.23
N THR A 36 8.23 12.93 -8.57
CA THR A 36 8.61 13.28 -9.94
C THR A 36 9.68 12.35 -10.54
N ARG A 37 10.09 11.29 -9.84
CA ARG A 37 10.91 10.22 -10.42
C ARG A 37 10.09 9.27 -11.29
N ILE A 38 8.77 9.25 -11.11
CA ILE A 38 7.85 8.36 -11.82
C ILE A 38 7.31 9.10 -13.05
N GLU A 39 7.40 8.46 -14.22
CA GLU A 39 6.83 8.98 -15.47
C GLU A 39 5.36 8.56 -15.63
N TYR A 40 5.13 7.26 -15.51
CA TYR A 40 3.83 6.62 -15.71
C TYR A 40 3.73 5.34 -14.87
N ILE A 41 2.51 4.95 -14.52
CA ILE A 41 2.21 3.73 -13.76
C ILE A 41 1.21 2.89 -14.55
N GLU A 42 1.59 1.64 -14.84
CA GLU A 42 0.67 0.64 -15.36
C GLU A 42 0.11 -0.19 -14.19
N TRP A 43 -1.20 -0.23 -14.04
CA TRP A 43 -1.84 -1.00 -12.97
C TRP A 43 -1.97 -2.46 -13.36
N LEU A 44 -1.54 -3.35 -12.45
CA LEU A 44 -1.63 -4.80 -12.61
C LEU A 44 -2.78 -5.41 -11.80
N SER A 45 -3.25 -4.72 -10.75
CA SER A 45 -4.34 -5.13 -9.88
C SER A 45 -4.89 -3.93 -9.09
N PRO A 46 -6.20 -3.91 -8.78
CA PRO A 46 -7.25 -4.79 -9.29
C PRO A 46 -7.67 -4.37 -10.71
N ILE A 47 -7.82 -5.34 -11.62
CA ILE A 47 -8.23 -5.08 -13.01
C ILE A 47 -9.62 -5.68 -13.27
N GLU A 48 -10.50 -4.93 -13.94
CA GLU A 48 -11.88 -5.31 -14.24
C GLU A 48 -11.95 -6.65 -14.99
N GLY A 49 -11.15 -6.80 -16.05
CA GLY A 49 -11.04 -8.05 -16.82
C GLY A 49 -10.49 -9.25 -16.03
N GLU A 50 -9.94 -9.02 -14.83
CA GLU A 50 -9.44 -10.05 -13.92
C GLU A 50 -10.32 -10.19 -12.67
N ASN A 51 -11.58 -9.75 -12.74
CA ASN A 51 -12.56 -9.75 -11.63
C ASN A 51 -12.07 -8.97 -10.40
N TYR A 52 -11.31 -7.90 -10.60
CA TYR A 52 -10.79 -7.05 -9.54
C TYR A 52 -10.01 -7.81 -8.45
N ARG A 53 -9.30 -8.88 -8.83
CA ARG A 53 -8.50 -9.68 -7.90
C ARG A 53 -7.38 -8.84 -7.27
N GLU A 54 -7.24 -8.99 -5.96
CA GLU A 54 -6.14 -8.48 -5.15
C GLU A 54 -5.13 -9.60 -4.91
N TYR A 55 -3.84 -9.26 -4.79
CA TYR A 55 -2.78 -10.25 -4.77
C TYR A 55 -1.81 -10.06 -3.60
N MET A 56 -1.27 -11.18 -3.13
CA MET A 56 0.00 -11.25 -2.40
C MET A 56 1.15 -11.22 -3.40
N LEU A 57 2.32 -10.68 -3.02
CA LEU A 57 3.47 -10.60 -3.91
C LEU A 57 3.99 -11.96 -4.32
N ASN A 58 3.92 -12.96 -3.43
CA ASN A 58 4.30 -14.33 -3.75
C ASN A 58 3.27 -15.15 -4.54
N SER A 59 2.17 -14.53 -5.02
CA SER A 59 1.21 -15.21 -5.89
C SER A 59 1.91 -15.64 -7.19
N PRO A 60 1.85 -16.92 -7.60
CA PRO A 60 2.50 -17.37 -8.85
C PRO A 60 2.09 -16.55 -10.08
N TYR A 61 0.80 -16.21 -10.18
CA TYR A 61 0.27 -15.40 -11.27
C TYR A 61 0.83 -13.97 -11.26
N LEU A 62 0.92 -13.33 -10.09
CA LEU A 62 1.46 -11.99 -9.99
C LEU A 62 2.97 -11.96 -10.26
N LEU A 63 3.73 -12.95 -9.74
CA LEU A 63 5.16 -13.06 -10.01
C LEU A 63 5.43 -13.20 -11.51
N GLU A 64 4.68 -14.06 -12.20
CA GLU A 64 4.78 -14.18 -13.65
C GLU A 64 4.47 -12.85 -14.36
N LYS A 65 3.40 -12.16 -13.96
CA LYS A 65 3.01 -10.86 -14.52
C LYS A 65 4.08 -9.79 -14.29
N LEU A 66 4.65 -9.71 -13.09
CA LEU A 66 5.74 -8.78 -12.77
C LEU A 66 6.99 -9.07 -13.62
N ASN A 67 7.39 -10.34 -13.71
CA ASN A 67 8.57 -10.77 -14.45
C ASN A 67 8.43 -10.47 -15.95
N ASN A 68 7.25 -10.75 -16.53
CA ASN A 68 6.95 -10.46 -17.93
C ASN A 68 6.93 -8.95 -18.23
N ASN A 69 6.72 -8.11 -17.22
CA ASN A 69 6.71 -6.64 -17.34
C ASN A 69 8.03 -5.98 -16.89
N GLY A 70 9.12 -6.75 -16.81
CA GLY A 70 10.46 -6.22 -16.56
C GLY A 70 10.76 -5.92 -15.08
N PHE A 71 9.99 -6.49 -14.14
CA PHE A 71 10.26 -6.44 -12.71
C PHE A 71 10.53 -7.86 -12.18
N PRO A 72 11.80 -8.35 -12.23
CA PRO A 72 12.15 -9.75 -11.99
C PRO A 72 12.14 -10.12 -10.49
N LEU A 73 10.96 -10.14 -9.87
CA LEU A 73 10.79 -10.52 -8.45
C LEU A 73 10.77 -12.04 -8.29
N LYS A 74 11.58 -12.56 -7.36
CA LYS A 74 11.60 -13.98 -7.03
C LYS A 74 10.93 -14.24 -5.69
N LYS A 75 10.35 -15.43 -5.53
CA LYS A 75 9.68 -15.82 -4.29
C LYS A 75 10.65 -15.87 -3.11
N GLU A 76 11.91 -16.23 -3.36
CA GLU A 76 12.97 -16.31 -2.35
C GLU A 76 13.31 -14.93 -1.76
N ASP A 77 13.11 -13.85 -2.53
CA ASP A 77 13.31 -12.48 -2.06
C ASP A 77 12.26 -12.04 -1.04
N LEU A 78 11.14 -12.78 -0.95
CA LEU A 78 10.04 -12.58 -0.01
C LEU A 78 10.14 -13.47 1.24
N SER A 79 11.23 -14.24 1.38
CA SER A 79 11.46 -15.17 2.51
C SER A 79 11.57 -14.50 3.89
N PHE A 80 11.65 -13.17 3.95
CA PHE A 80 11.56 -12.39 5.19
C PHE A 80 10.15 -12.39 5.79
N TRP A 81 9.15 -12.94 5.09
CA TRP A 81 7.78 -13.03 5.58
C TRP A 81 7.22 -14.46 5.47
N PRO A 82 6.26 -14.84 6.34
CA PRO A 82 5.54 -16.10 6.16
C PRO A 82 4.84 -16.20 4.81
N GLN A 83 4.60 -17.43 4.35
CA GLN A 83 3.92 -17.72 3.08
C GLN A 83 2.59 -16.95 2.92
N ARG A 84 1.84 -16.73 4.01
CA ARG A 84 0.66 -15.87 3.99
C ARG A 84 1.08 -14.42 4.17
N GLU A 85 1.35 -13.80 3.03
CA GLU A 85 1.74 -12.42 2.88
C GLU A 85 0.56 -11.44 3.01
N PRO A 86 0.85 -10.15 3.13
CA PRO A 86 -0.14 -9.12 2.87
C PRO A 86 -0.73 -9.22 1.47
N VAL A 87 -2.05 -9.13 1.40
CA VAL A 87 -2.78 -8.80 0.18
C VAL A 87 -2.74 -7.29 0.01
N TRP A 88 -2.44 -6.82 -1.20
CA TRP A 88 -2.40 -5.40 -1.54
C TRP A 88 -3.70 -4.97 -2.23
N ASP A 89 -4.23 -3.81 -1.84
CA ASP A 89 -5.46 -3.26 -2.43
C ASP A 89 -5.23 -2.77 -3.86
N GLY A 90 -3.98 -2.47 -4.23
CA GLY A 90 -3.58 -2.14 -5.60
C GLY A 90 -2.09 -2.40 -5.83
N ILE A 91 -1.75 -2.82 -7.05
CA ILE A 91 -0.38 -3.10 -7.47
C ILE A 91 -0.18 -2.51 -8.86
N GLY A 92 0.84 -1.67 -9.01
CA GLY A 92 1.23 -1.09 -10.29
C GLY A 92 2.73 -1.23 -10.54
N LEU A 93 3.12 -1.06 -11.80
CA LEU A 93 4.51 -0.92 -12.23
C LEU A 93 4.71 0.48 -12.79
N ALA A 94 5.47 1.28 -12.03
CA ALA A 94 5.96 2.57 -12.44
C ALA A 94 7.17 2.42 -13.38
N THR A 95 7.19 3.21 -14.44
CA THR A 95 8.41 3.46 -15.22
C THR A 95 9.05 4.73 -14.68
N MET A 96 10.34 4.65 -14.35
CA MET A 96 11.09 5.80 -13.85
C MET A 96 11.60 6.68 -14.98
N ASN A 97 11.60 7.99 -14.73
CA ASN A 97 12.23 8.97 -15.59
C ASN A 97 13.70 8.59 -15.83
N ASP A 98 14.20 8.94 -17.02
CA ASP A 98 15.62 8.89 -17.42
C ASP A 98 16.30 7.51 -17.49
N SER A 99 15.66 6.43 -17.01
CA SER A 99 16.29 5.11 -16.88
C SER A 99 15.48 3.95 -17.44
N GLN A 100 14.18 4.14 -17.72
CA GLN A 100 13.22 3.06 -18.07
C GLN A 100 13.17 1.92 -17.03
N GLU A 101 13.81 2.10 -15.86
CA GLU A 101 13.79 1.13 -14.79
C GLU A 101 12.40 1.05 -14.18
N LYS A 102 12.04 -0.15 -13.73
CA LYS A 102 10.74 -0.43 -13.12
C LYS A 102 10.78 -0.24 -11.61
N MET A 103 9.71 0.34 -11.08
CA MET A 103 9.45 0.49 -9.66
C MET A 103 8.08 -0.10 -9.37
N ILE A 104 7.97 -0.99 -8.38
CA ILE A 104 6.68 -1.53 -7.97
C ILE A 104 5.95 -0.52 -7.08
N VAL A 105 4.70 -0.24 -7.39
CA VAL A 105 3.80 0.63 -6.63
C VAL A 105 2.83 -0.27 -5.86
N LEU A 106 2.82 -0.17 -4.54
CA LEU A 106 2.01 -0.98 -3.64
C LEU A 106 1.03 -0.09 -2.91
N VAL A 107 -0.26 -0.37 -3.00
CA VAL A 107 -1.34 0.45 -2.44
C VAL A 107 -1.99 -0.27 -1.26
N GLU A 108 -2.10 0.46 -0.15
CA GLU A 108 -2.94 0.12 1.01
C GLU A 108 -4.03 1.18 1.13
N ASN A 109 -5.29 0.77 1.04
CA ASN A 109 -6.42 1.67 1.12
C ASN A 109 -7.04 1.70 2.52
N LYS A 110 -7.45 2.89 2.97
CA LYS A 110 -8.20 3.08 4.20
C LYS A 110 -9.40 3.98 3.94
N SER A 111 -10.57 3.50 4.38
CA SER A 111 -11.84 4.22 4.28
C SER A 111 -12.44 4.55 5.65
N SER A 112 -11.73 4.18 6.72
CA SER A 112 -12.11 4.43 8.10
C SER A 112 -10.88 4.57 8.99
N ILE A 113 -10.86 5.55 9.89
CA ILE A 113 -9.78 5.71 10.90
C ILE A 113 -9.60 4.44 11.74
N LYS A 114 -10.68 3.70 12.00
CA LYS A 114 -10.61 2.45 12.78
C LYS A 114 -9.75 1.39 12.09
N GLU A 115 -9.63 1.43 10.76
CA GLU A 115 -8.82 0.49 9.97
C GLU A 115 -7.31 0.76 10.09
N LEU A 116 -6.90 1.93 10.57
CA LEU A 116 -5.51 2.17 10.95
C LEU A 116 -5.10 1.30 12.14
N ARG A 117 -6.06 0.96 13.01
CA ARG A 117 -5.81 0.15 14.21
C ARG A 117 -6.01 -1.33 13.91
N SER A 118 -4.94 -2.10 14.02
CA SER A 118 -4.92 -3.54 13.77
C SER A 118 -3.83 -4.24 14.59
N LYS A 119 -4.04 -5.53 14.86
CA LYS A 119 -3.11 -6.36 15.63
C LYS A 119 -2.62 -7.54 14.80
N LEU A 120 -1.41 -8.00 15.09
CA LEU A 120 -0.90 -9.27 14.59
C LEU A 120 -1.84 -10.40 15.02
N ALA A 121 -2.45 -11.06 14.05
CA ALA A 121 -3.43 -12.13 14.30
C ALA A 121 -2.86 -13.55 14.10
N SER A 122 -1.60 -13.69 13.69
CA SER A 122 -0.98 -15.02 13.52
C SER A 122 -1.00 -15.76 14.85
N THR A 123 -1.44 -17.02 14.85
CA THR A 123 -1.40 -17.91 16.03
C THR A 123 -0.20 -18.87 16.01
N ASN A 124 0.49 -18.97 14.86
CA ASN A 124 1.68 -19.80 14.72
C ASN A 124 2.93 -19.04 15.21
N GLU A 125 3.64 -19.61 16.19
CA GLU A 125 4.79 -18.98 16.85
C GLU A 125 5.98 -18.74 15.91
N ASN A 126 6.26 -19.67 14.98
CA ASN A 126 7.34 -19.48 14.00
C ASN A 126 7.03 -18.31 13.07
N ASN A 127 5.77 -18.20 12.61
CA ASN A 127 5.34 -17.08 11.79
C ASN A 127 5.38 -15.75 12.56
N LYS A 128 4.93 -15.75 13.83
CA LYS A 128 5.02 -14.55 14.68
C LYS A 128 6.47 -14.09 14.82
N ARG A 129 7.39 -15.02 15.14
CA ARG A 129 8.80 -14.71 15.28
C ARG A 129 9.38 -14.11 14.00
N LEU A 130 9.17 -14.75 12.85
CA LEU A 130 9.65 -14.23 11.56
C LEU A 130 9.09 -12.82 11.27
N ILE A 131 7.80 -12.61 11.53
CA ILE A 131 7.16 -11.29 11.37
C ILE A 131 7.80 -10.24 12.27
N LEU A 132 7.95 -10.56 13.56
CA LEU A 132 8.48 -9.63 14.56
C LEU A 132 9.95 -9.33 14.33
N ASP A 133 10.75 -10.32 13.92
CA ASP A 133 12.17 -10.16 13.57
C ASP A 133 12.30 -9.22 12.35
N SER A 134 11.52 -9.44 11.28
CA SER A 134 11.52 -8.58 10.08
C SER A 134 11.00 -7.17 10.36
N MET A 135 10.00 -7.03 11.25
CA MET A 135 9.50 -5.73 11.71
C MET A 135 10.55 -5.01 12.55
N ARG A 136 11.23 -5.72 13.47
CA ARG A 136 12.28 -5.16 14.33
C ARG A 136 13.43 -4.61 13.49
N GLU A 137 13.92 -5.41 12.56
CA GLU A 137 14.98 -5.00 11.64
C GLU A 137 14.59 -3.74 10.87
N THR A 138 13.36 -3.71 10.31
CA THR A 138 12.85 -2.51 9.62
C THR A 138 12.76 -1.31 10.55
N TYR A 139 12.23 -1.48 11.75
CA TYR A 139 12.08 -0.43 12.74
C TYR A 139 13.43 0.23 13.06
N ASP A 140 14.45 -0.60 13.30
CA ASP A 140 15.80 -0.15 13.63
C ASP A 140 16.46 0.55 12.43
N GLU A 141 16.35 -0.03 11.21
CA GLU A 141 16.96 0.52 9.99
C GLU A 141 16.28 1.80 9.49
N LEU A 142 14.98 1.99 9.74
CA LEU A 142 14.29 3.25 9.51
C LEU A 142 14.63 4.32 10.56
N GLY A 143 15.36 3.95 11.63
CA GLY A 143 15.70 4.85 12.73
C GLY A 143 14.47 5.28 13.53
N ALA A 144 13.42 4.46 13.58
CA ALA A 144 12.22 4.76 14.33
C ALA A 144 12.52 4.83 15.83
N LYS A 145 11.86 5.76 16.51
CA LYS A 145 12.02 6.05 17.96
C LYS A 145 10.72 5.94 18.73
N GLY A 146 9.66 5.45 18.07
CA GLY A 146 8.35 5.24 18.67
C GLY A 146 8.31 4.05 19.61
N ASP A 147 7.10 3.62 19.96
CA ASP A 147 6.92 2.36 20.70
C ASP A 147 6.80 1.21 19.69
N PHE A 148 7.84 0.36 19.63
CA PHE A 148 7.81 -0.81 18.76
C PHE A 148 6.63 -1.74 19.02
N ASN A 149 6.09 -1.81 20.25
CA ASN A 149 4.92 -2.65 20.50
C ASN A 149 3.70 -2.19 19.69
N LYS A 150 3.62 -0.88 19.38
CA LYS A 150 2.58 -0.34 18.52
C LYS A 150 2.64 -0.91 17.11
N TRP A 151 3.80 -1.35 16.62
CA TRP A 151 3.93 -1.94 15.30
C TRP A 151 3.13 -3.23 15.16
N PHE A 152 3.04 -4.07 16.19
CA PHE A 152 2.34 -5.34 16.09
C PHE A 152 1.04 -5.41 16.91
N ASP A 153 0.87 -4.57 17.93
CA ASP A 153 -0.32 -4.58 18.81
C ASP A 153 -1.30 -3.43 18.56
N THR A 154 -0.97 -2.44 17.73
CA THR A 154 -1.85 -1.30 17.48
C THR A 154 -1.98 -0.92 16.00
N TYR A 155 -0.90 -0.92 15.23
CA TYR A 155 -0.85 -0.44 13.84
C TYR A 155 -0.31 -1.51 12.88
N TYR A 156 -0.64 -2.79 13.13
CA TYR A 156 -0.05 -3.95 12.44
C TYR A 156 -0.06 -3.88 10.92
N GLN A 157 -1.18 -3.51 10.29
CA GLN A 157 -1.28 -3.42 8.83
C GLN A 157 -0.34 -2.36 8.27
N ILE A 158 -0.27 -1.18 8.90
CA ILE A 158 0.61 -0.09 8.50
C ILE A 158 2.08 -0.51 8.67
N ALA A 159 2.42 -1.07 9.83
CA ALA A 159 3.74 -1.59 10.14
C ALA A 159 4.21 -2.63 9.12
N ASN A 160 3.33 -3.57 8.82
CA ASN A 160 3.58 -4.61 7.84
C ASN A 160 3.86 -4.02 6.45
N ARG A 161 3.14 -2.97 6.02
CA ARG A 161 3.41 -2.34 4.71
C ARG A 161 4.78 -1.67 4.66
N PHE A 162 5.17 -0.98 5.74
CA PHE A 162 6.51 -0.41 5.85
C PHE A 162 7.59 -1.50 5.82
N THR A 163 7.39 -2.62 6.54
CA THR A 163 8.31 -3.76 6.50
C THR A 163 8.48 -4.33 5.10
N PHE A 164 7.38 -4.52 4.35
CA PHE A 164 7.48 -5.01 2.98
C PHE A 164 8.24 -4.07 2.06
N MET A 165 7.92 -2.77 2.10
CA MET A 165 8.61 -1.75 1.32
C MET A 165 10.11 -1.78 1.61
N HIS A 166 10.48 -1.72 2.89
CA HIS A 166 11.86 -1.65 3.32
C HIS A 166 12.66 -2.92 2.99
N GLN A 167 12.10 -4.10 3.28
CA GLN A 167 12.79 -5.36 3.01
C GLN A 167 13.00 -5.62 1.52
N LEU A 168 12.03 -5.27 0.67
CA LEU A 168 12.22 -5.32 -0.78
C LEU A 168 13.30 -4.34 -1.26
N MET A 169 13.30 -3.12 -0.73
CA MET A 169 14.35 -2.13 -1.05
C MET A 169 15.74 -2.60 -0.63
N LYS A 170 15.85 -3.27 0.52
CA LYS A 170 17.10 -3.90 0.98
C LYS A 170 17.60 -5.00 0.04
N LYS A 171 16.70 -5.66 -0.70
CA LYS A 171 17.05 -6.63 -1.76
C LYS A 171 17.37 -5.97 -3.11
N GLY A 172 17.36 -4.64 -3.20
CA GLY A 172 17.69 -3.89 -4.40
C GLY A 172 16.48 -3.55 -5.28
N TYR A 173 15.26 -3.86 -4.85
CA TYR A 173 14.05 -3.50 -5.59
C TYR A 173 13.66 -2.04 -5.35
N LYS A 174 13.17 -1.38 -6.39
CA LYS A 174 12.57 -0.05 -6.23
C LYS A 174 11.09 -0.20 -5.89
N VAL A 175 10.70 0.38 -4.76
CA VAL A 175 9.33 0.27 -4.23
C VAL A 175 8.77 1.65 -3.95
N LYS A 176 7.49 1.84 -4.24
CA LYS A 176 6.69 2.98 -3.80
C LYS A 176 5.48 2.47 -3.03
N LEU A 177 5.43 2.78 -1.75
CA LEU A 177 4.27 2.48 -0.91
C LEU A 177 3.29 3.67 -0.96
N VAL A 178 2.01 3.40 -1.17
CA VAL A 178 0.96 4.41 -1.22
C VAL A 178 -0.12 4.03 -0.22
N PHE A 179 -0.29 4.84 0.81
CA PHE A 179 -1.46 4.82 1.66
C PHE A 179 -2.52 5.72 1.03
N LEU A 180 -3.59 5.10 0.52
CA LEU A 180 -4.71 5.80 -0.12
C LEU A 180 -5.84 5.97 0.89
N ASN A 181 -6.13 7.21 1.28
CA ASN A 181 -7.25 7.54 2.14
C ASN A 181 -8.46 7.96 1.31
N ILE A 182 -9.61 7.37 1.58
CA ILE A 182 -10.88 7.87 1.03
C ILE A 182 -11.38 9.00 1.93
N VAL A 183 -11.62 10.16 1.33
CA VAL A 183 -11.94 11.40 2.02
C VAL A 183 -13.31 11.93 1.59
N ASP A 184 -14.05 12.46 2.56
CA ASP A 184 -15.36 13.10 2.39
C ASP A 184 -16.38 12.21 1.65
N ASP A 185 -16.30 10.89 1.82
CA ASP A 185 -17.21 9.97 1.15
C ASP A 185 -18.58 9.89 1.83
N HIS A 186 -19.49 10.75 1.37
CA HIS A 186 -20.87 10.79 1.84
C HIS A 186 -21.69 9.52 1.53
N MET A 187 -21.19 8.60 0.68
CA MET A 187 -21.88 7.36 0.31
C MET A 187 -21.48 6.17 1.20
N TYR A 188 -20.43 6.29 2.02
CA TYR A 188 -19.95 5.20 2.90
C TYR A 188 -19.46 5.70 4.27
N LYS A 189 -18.36 6.44 4.31
CA LYS A 189 -17.76 7.00 5.52
C LYS A 189 -17.26 8.41 5.26
N ASN A 190 -17.97 9.37 5.84
CA ASN A 190 -17.66 10.77 5.71
C ASN A 190 -16.56 11.18 6.71
N ILE A 191 -15.30 10.97 6.34
CA ILE A 191 -14.13 11.36 7.12
C ILE A 191 -13.41 12.46 6.37
N SER A 192 -13.22 13.61 7.03
CA SER A 192 -12.59 14.75 6.41
C SER A 192 -11.08 14.59 6.30
N LYS A 193 -10.49 15.35 5.38
CA LYS A 193 -9.02 15.42 5.24
C LYS A 193 -8.33 15.80 6.55
N SER A 194 -8.90 16.75 7.30
CA SER A 194 -8.32 17.20 8.57
C SER A 194 -8.33 16.09 9.63
N GLN A 195 -9.37 15.26 9.67
CA GLN A 195 -9.44 14.10 10.57
C GLN A 195 -8.38 13.05 10.20
N TRP A 196 -8.20 12.77 8.90
CA TRP A 196 -7.12 11.90 8.45
C TRP A 196 -5.74 12.43 8.89
N VAL A 197 -5.46 13.71 8.65
CA VAL A 197 -4.19 14.33 9.03
C VAL A 197 -3.94 14.24 10.53
N GLU A 198 -4.95 14.52 11.36
CA GLU A 198 -4.83 14.43 12.82
C GLU A 198 -4.47 13.01 13.27
N GLU A 199 -5.17 12.01 12.72
CA GLU A 199 -4.97 10.61 13.11
C GLU A 199 -3.64 10.05 12.60
N TYR A 200 -3.20 10.40 11.38
CA TYR A 200 -1.86 10.07 10.91
C TYR A 200 -0.78 10.74 11.77
N CYS A 201 -0.97 11.99 12.20
CA CYS A 201 -0.01 12.66 13.09
C CYS A 201 0.11 11.95 14.44
N LYS A 202 -1.02 11.54 15.05
CA LYS A 202 -1.00 10.74 16.28
C LYS A 202 -0.33 9.39 16.07
N MET A 203 -0.74 8.67 15.02
CA MET A 203 -0.18 7.37 14.68
C MET A 203 1.32 7.44 14.46
N LEU A 204 1.81 8.31 13.57
CA LEU A 204 3.23 8.42 13.25
C LEU A 204 4.07 8.81 14.47
N ASN A 205 3.58 9.71 15.34
CA ASN A 205 4.25 10.01 16.60
C ASN A 205 4.40 8.77 17.51
N GLU A 206 3.36 7.95 17.65
CA GLU A 206 3.45 6.71 18.45
C GLU A 206 4.27 5.61 17.76
N PHE A 207 4.19 5.54 16.44
CA PHE A 207 4.68 4.44 15.58
C PHE A 207 6.14 4.64 15.15
N MET A 208 6.49 5.82 14.63
CA MET A 208 7.84 6.20 14.21
C MET A 208 8.59 6.99 15.28
N GLY A 209 7.91 7.58 16.27
CA GLY A 209 8.51 8.50 17.24
C GLY A 209 8.63 9.95 16.73
N ASP A 210 8.18 10.22 15.51
CA ASP A 210 8.12 11.53 14.88
C ASP A 210 7.04 11.51 13.78
N ARG A 211 6.65 12.66 13.24
CA ARG A 211 5.71 12.80 12.11
C ARG A 211 6.37 12.51 10.76
N PHE A 212 7.46 11.75 10.77
CA PHE A 212 8.24 11.40 9.60
C PHE A 212 7.57 10.29 8.78
N VAL A 213 7.52 10.49 7.47
CA VAL A 213 7.13 9.45 6.49
C VAL A 213 8.33 9.23 5.57
N PRO A 214 8.84 7.99 5.44
CA PRO A 214 9.91 7.67 4.49
C PRO A 214 9.60 8.18 3.09
N ARG A 215 10.62 8.67 2.37
CA ARG A 215 10.48 9.21 1.00
C ARG A 215 9.76 8.25 0.04
N ASP A 216 9.97 6.95 0.24
CA ASP A 216 9.40 5.91 -0.62
C ASP A 216 7.98 5.50 -0.23
N ALA A 217 7.42 6.12 0.81
CA ALA A 217 6.01 6.04 1.18
C ALA A 217 5.29 7.38 0.90
N LEU A 218 4.06 7.30 0.42
CA LEU A 218 3.18 8.44 0.20
C LEU A 218 1.85 8.23 0.92
N ILE A 219 1.28 9.32 1.42
CA ILE A 219 -0.12 9.37 1.85
C ILE A 219 -0.86 10.22 0.81
N ILE A 220 -1.90 9.64 0.21
CA ILE A 220 -2.73 10.30 -0.80
C ILE A 220 -4.16 10.31 -0.29
N ASP A 221 -4.72 11.51 -0.22
CA ASP A 221 -6.13 11.73 0.10
C ASP A 221 -6.93 11.83 -1.20
N LEU A 222 -7.91 10.95 -1.38
CA LEU A 222 -8.79 10.90 -2.55
C LEU A 222 -10.18 11.39 -2.17
N ASN A 223 -10.59 12.53 -2.71
CA ASN A 223 -11.97 13.00 -2.61
C ASN A 223 -12.77 12.43 -3.78
N VAL A 224 -13.47 11.34 -3.50
CA VAL A 224 -14.19 10.54 -4.51
C VAL A 224 -15.35 11.27 -5.20
N HIS A 225 -15.73 12.45 -4.70
CA HIS A 225 -16.82 13.27 -5.26
C HIS A 225 -16.33 14.48 -6.07
N GLU A 226 -15.14 14.99 -5.77
CA GLU A 226 -14.50 16.09 -6.52
C GLU A 226 -13.63 15.59 -7.67
N ASP A 227 -13.08 14.38 -7.56
CA ASP A 227 -12.12 13.81 -8.51
C ASP A 227 -12.76 13.13 -9.74
N LYS A 228 -13.82 13.72 -10.32
CA LYS A 228 -14.49 13.21 -11.55
C LYS A 228 -13.96 13.82 -12.84
#